data_AF-A0A374E5V1-F1
#
_entry.id   AF-A0A374E5V1-F1
#
_cell.length_a   1.000
_cell.length_b   1.000
_cell.length_c   1.000
_cell.angle_alpha   90.00
_cell.angle_beta   90.00
_cell.angle_gamma   90.00
#
_symmetry.space_group_name_H-M   'P 1'
#
loop_
_entity.id
_entity.type
_entity.pdbx_description
1 polymer ?
#
loop_
_entity_poly.entity_id
_entity_poly.type
_entity_poly.pdbx_seq_one_letter_code
_entity_poly.pdbx_strand_id
1 'polypeptide(L)'
;MSINSNEGNDFCNRYNAVLKSDKKKMIAAAAACTIVMGAGFGGYLYYGAYYASGWHTHDGSTYYIVKETGEKALGYQIIDNTCYLFDDKGNAMADGWHKYRGDTYYVKDGVVQRGKLKIKGEEYYFSEESGIFRTGLCEINGGEYYFDDHGFPDTGFDSDGGYYYDESGKRVTGWAKINNVQYYFLKSGEMAKGFVEIEGKIYYFDDDDGHMATGWQDIDGKKYYFSESGAVHKGWMELEKKYYYSDEATGACAQGFAEIDGESYYFNDSCEMVKGWITIDKNRYHFAGDGKMTKAGMKNRLRSIISRATARQARALPRSRTSIITLIRKIASSPAGTR
;
A
#
# COMPACT_ATOMS: atom_id res chain seq x y z
N MET A 1 3.68 12.64 -19.95
CA MET A 1 3.28 11.97 -21.21
C MET A 1 1.97 11.26 -20.93
N SER A 2 0.90 11.73 -21.56
CA SER A 2 -0.45 11.17 -21.44
C SER A 2 -0.54 9.89 -22.26
N ILE A 3 -1.06 8.81 -21.68
CA ILE A 3 -1.41 7.58 -22.40
C ILE A 3 -2.93 7.43 -22.29
N ASN A 4 -3.56 7.35 -23.46
CA ASN A 4 -5.01 7.42 -23.69
C ASN A 4 -5.78 6.21 -23.10
N SER A 5 -6.98 6.51 -22.63
CA SER A 5 -7.97 5.66 -21.97
C SER A 5 -8.75 4.71 -22.90
N ASN A 6 -8.09 3.88 -23.72
CA ASN A 6 -8.79 3.03 -24.70
C ASN A 6 -8.43 1.53 -24.71
N GLU A 7 -7.66 1.03 -23.75
CA GLU A 7 -7.19 -0.38 -23.78
C GLU A 7 -8.18 -1.41 -23.18
N GLY A 8 -9.21 -0.98 -22.45
CA GLY A 8 -10.27 -1.87 -21.94
C GLY A 8 -11.18 -2.45 -23.03
N ASN A 9 -11.21 -1.84 -24.22
CA ASN A 9 -11.96 -2.33 -25.38
C ASN A 9 -11.15 -3.35 -26.22
N ASP A 10 -9.91 -3.70 -25.85
CA ASP A 10 -9.04 -4.54 -26.68
C ASP A 10 -9.24 -6.05 -26.46
N PHE A 11 -9.83 -6.48 -25.34
CA PHE A 11 -10.06 -7.91 -25.08
C PHE A 11 -11.21 -8.49 -25.94
N CYS A 12 -12.32 -7.75 -26.06
CA CYS A 12 -13.42 -8.11 -26.97
C CYS A 12 -13.04 -8.00 -28.45
N ASN A 13 -12.11 -7.10 -28.81
CA ASN A 13 -11.67 -6.93 -30.19
C ASN A 13 -10.61 -7.96 -30.61
N ARG A 14 -9.71 -8.39 -29.72
CA ARG A 14 -8.75 -9.47 -29.99
C ARG A 14 -9.42 -10.85 -30.15
N TYR A 15 -10.45 -11.15 -29.36
CA TYR A 15 -11.22 -12.40 -29.50
C TYR A 15 -11.92 -12.50 -30.87
N ASN A 16 -12.46 -11.37 -31.37
CA ASN A 16 -13.11 -11.29 -32.68
C ASN A 16 -12.13 -11.29 -33.88
N ALA A 17 -10.88 -10.86 -33.69
CA ALA A 17 -9.87 -10.84 -34.74
C ALA A 17 -9.26 -12.23 -35.03
N VAL A 18 -9.07 -13.05 -33.99
CA VAL A 18 -8.57 -14.44 -34.13
C VAL A 18 -9.58 -15.31 -34.88
N LEU A 19 -10.88 -15.15 -34.61
CA LEU A 19 -11.96 -15.86 -35.32
C LEU A 19 -12.10 -15.46 -36.80
N LYS A 20 -11.72 -14.23 -37.19
CA LYS A 20 -11.71 -13.79 -38.61
C LYS A 20 -10.51 -14.34 -39.39
N SER A 21 -9.37 -14.53 -38.72
CA SER A 21 -8.13 -15.08 -39.31
C SER A 21 -8.31 -16.54 -39.74
N ASP A 22 -8.91 -17.36 -38.87
CA ASP A 22 -9.09 -18.79 -39.12
C ASP A 22 -10.17 -19.08 -40.17
N LYS A 23 -11.17 -18.20 -40.29
CA LYS A 23 -12.20 -18.24 -41.36
C LYS A 23 -11.61 -18.14 -42.77
N LYS A 24 -10.58 -17.32 -43.00
CA LYS A 24 -9.98 -17.19 -44.35
C LYS A 24 -9.19 -18.43 -44.77
N LYS A 25 -8.60 -19.16 -43.82
CA LYS A 25 -7.85 -20.39 -44.10
C LYS A 25 -8.75 -21.59 -44.36
N MET A 26 -9.90 -21.68 -43.68
CA MET A 26 -10.88 -22.78 -43.92
C MET A 26 -11.68 -22.60 -45.22
N ILE A 27 -12.04 -21.38 -45.61
CA ILE A 27 -12.82 -21.12 -46.83
C ILE A 27 -11.98 -21.41 -48.10
N ALA A 28 -10.66 -21.23 -48.06
CA ALA A 28 -9.78 -21.54 -49.19
C ALA A 28 -9.60 -23.06 -49.44
N ALA A 29 -9.76 -23.90 -48.41
CA ALA A 29 -9.63 -25.35 -48.54
C ALA A 29 -10.91 -26.03 -49.07
N ALA A 30 -12.08 -25.44 -48.83
CA ALA A 30 -13.36 -26.02 -49.27
C ALA A 30 -13.72 -25.70 -50.75
N ALA A 31 -13.05 -24.71 -51.37
CA ALA A 31 -13.34 -24.30 -52.74
C ALA A 31 -12.55 -25.06 -53.83
N ALA A 32 -11.67 -25.99 -53.46
CA ALA A 32 -10.79 -26.69 -54.40
C ALA A 32 -11.24 -28.11 -54.81
N CYS A 33 -12.43 -28.57 -54.39
CA CYS A 33 -12.84 -29.96 -54.64
C CYS A 33 -14.22 -30.16 -55.30
N THR A 34 -14.69 -29.21 -56.11
CA THR A 34 -15.88 -29.43 -56.97
C THR A 34 -15.71 -28.84 -58.36
N ILE A 35 -14.84 -29.45 -59.16
CA ILE A 35 -15.07 -29.62 -60.60
C ILE A 35 -14.53 -31.00 -60.93
N VAL A 36 -15.41 -31.93 -61.33
CA VAL A 36 -15.23 -33.02 -62.32
C VAL A 36 -16.36 -34.06 -62.16
N MET A 37 -17.24 -34.09 -63.18
CA MET A 37 -18.19 -35.15 -63.58
C MET A 37 -19.39 -35.42 -62.65
N GLY A 38 -20.62 -35.64 -63.11
CA GLY A 38 -21.18 -35.97 -64.42
C GLY A 38 -22.57 -36.62 -64.17
N ALA A 39 -23.50 -36.47 -65.11
CA ALA A 39 -24.92 -36.80 -64.99
C ALA A 39 -25.27 -38.23 -64.49
N GLY A 40 -26.37 -38.35 -63.73
CA GLY A 40 -27.11 -39.61 -63.58
C GLY A 40 -27.68 -39.87 -62.17
N PHE A 41 -29.01 -39.87 -62.07
CA PHE A 41 -29.84 -40.56 -61.07
C PHE A 41 -29.65 -40.32 -59.56
N GLY A 42 -30.79 -40.12 -58.88
CA GLY A 42 -30.99 -40.52 -57.49
C GLY A 42 -30.81 -39.39 -56.49
N GLY A 43 -31.90 -39.01 -55.83
CA GLY A 43 -31.91 -37.96 -54.83
C GLY A 43 -30.91 -38.17 -53.72
N TYR A 44 -30.15 -37.12 -53.43
CA TYR A 44 -29.66 -36.82 -52.08
C TYR A 44 -29.98 -35.36 -51.83
N LEU A 45 -31.14 -35.11 -51.23
CA LEU A 45 -31.42 -33.85 -50.57
C LEU A 45 -30.41 -33.72 -49.44
N TYR A 46 -29.44 -32.83 -49.59
CA TYR A 46 -28.57 -32.40 -48.51
C TYR A 46 -29.43 -31.54 -47.55
N TYR A 47 -30.18 -32.20 -46.67
CA TYR A 47 -30.84 -31.54 -45.54
C TYR A 47 -29.74 -31.14 -44.54
N GLY A 48 -29.13 -29.98 -44.77
CA GLY A 48 -28.59 -29.22 -43.65
C GLY A 48 -29.78 -28.81 -42.80
N ALA A 49 -30.01 -29.50 -41.68
CA ALA A 49 -31.02 -29.12 -40.70
C ALA A 49 -30.59 -27.78 -40.08
N TYR A 50 -30.98 -26.68 -40.73
CA TYR A 50 -30.96 -25.37 -40.13
C TYR A 50 -31.98 -25.39 -38.99
N TYR A 51 -31.51 -25.67 -37.77
CA TYR A 51 -32.33 -25.43 -36.59
C TYR A 51 -32.75 -23.97 -36.60
N ALA A 52 -34.05 -23.70 -36.47
CA ALA A 52 -34.52 -22.33 -36.30
C ALA A 52 -33.79 -21.72 -35.08
N SER A 53 -33.29 -20.49 -35.22
CA SER A 53 -32.66 -19.80 -34.08
C SER A 53 -33.65 -19.67 -32.91
N GLY A 54 -33.16 -19.74 -31.68
CA GLY A 54 -33.99 -19.63 -30.48
C GLY A 54 -33.86 -20.80 -29.52
N TRP A 55 -34.82 -20.91 -28.61
CA TRP A 55 -34.87 -21.95 -27.59
C TRP A 55 -35.36 -23.29 -28.15
N HIS A 56 -34.69 -24.36 -27.75
CA HIS A 56 -35.06 -25.74 -28.06
C HIS A 56 -34.95 -26.60 -26.81
N THR A 57 -35.80 -27.62 -26.72
CA THR A 57 -35.70 -28.65 -25.69
C THR A 57 -35.69 -30.01 -26.38
N HIS A 58 -34.68 -30.82 -26.09
CA HIS A 58 -34.56 -32.18 -26.60
C HIS A 58 -34.04 -33.08 -25.47
N ASP A 59 -34.69 -34.24 -25.28
CA ASP A 59 -34.35 -35.22 -24.24
C ASP A 59 -34.15 -34.61 -22.84
N GLY A 60 -35.03 -33.67 -22.47
CA GLY A 60 -35.01 -33.01 -21.17
C GLY A 60 -33.92 -31.94 -21.00
N SER A 61 -33.10 -31.70 -22.02
CA SER A 61 -32.09 -30.63 -22.02
C SER A 61 -32.56 -29.44 -22.84
N THR A 62 -32.51 -28.26 -22.24
CA THR A 62 -32.83 -27.00 -22.92
C THR A 62 -31.55 -26.36 -23.45
N TYR A 63 -31.55 -25.87 -24.69
CA TYR A 63 -30.43 -25.17 -25.32
C TYR A 63 -30.93 -24.01 -26.19
N TYR A 64 -30.03 -23.09 -26.52
CA TYR A 64 -30.33 -21.95 -27.40
C TYR A 64 -29.48 -22.03 -28.68
N ILE A 65 -30.10 -21.88 -29.85
CA ILE A 65 -29.40 -21.78 -31.13
C ILE A 65 -29.25 -20.30 -31.50
N VAL A 66 -27.99 -19.84 -31.56
CA VAL A 66 -27.63 -18.44 -31.84
C VAL A 66 -27.96 -18.12 -33.29
N LYS A 67 -28.66 -17.01 -33.53
CA LYS A 67 -29.17 -16.63 -34.86
C LYS A 67 -28.07 -16.38 -35.88
N GLU A 68 -26.98 -15.78 -35.45
CA GLU A 68 -25.87 -15.36 -36.30
C GLU A 68 -25.00 -16.54 -36.75
N THR A 69 -24.88 -17.58 -35.92
CA THR A 69 -23.98 -18.71 -36.16
C THR A 69 -24.70 -20.00 -36.53
N GLY A 70 -25.96 -20.17 -36.08
CA GLY A 70 -26.68 -21.44 -36.18
C GLY A 70 -26.17 -22.51 -35.21
N GLU A 71 -25.25 -22.16 -34.29
CA GLU A 71 -24.65 -23.06 -33.31
C GLU A 71 -25.34 -22.93 -31.94
N LYS A 72 -25.16 -23.94 -31.09
CA LYS A 72 -25.61 -23.85 -29.70
C LYS A 72 -24.82 -22.77 -28.97
N ALA A 73 -25.52 -21.99 -28.16
CA ALA A 73 -24.93 -21.04 -27.24
C ALA A 73 -24.10 -21.77 -26.17
N LEU A 74 -22.92 -21.25 -25.85
CA LEU A 74 -22.00 -21.82 -24.86
C LEU A 74 -21.68 -20.77 -23.79
N GLY A 75 -21.45 -21.20 -22.55
CA GLY A 75 -21.06 -20.31 -21.45
C GLY A 75 -22.09 -19.23 -21.12
N TYR A 76 -21.63 -18.11 -20.58
CA TYR A 76 -22.50 -16.98 -20.22
C TYR A 76 -22.99 -16.25 -21.47
N GLN A 77 -24.30 -16.02 -21.55
CA GLN A 77 -24.95 -15.35 -22.68
C GLN A 77 -26.07 -14.43 -22.20
N ILE A 78 -26.21 -13.29 -22.86
CA ILE A 78 -27.35 -12.40 -22.66
C ILE A 78 -28.30 -12.61 -23.84
N ILE A 79 -29.49 -13.13 -23.57
CA ILE A 79 -30.54 -13.39 -24.55
C ILE A 79 -31.78 -12.64 -24.07
N ASP A 80 -32.28 -11.71 -24.88
CA ASP A 80 -33.45 -10.87 -24.55
C ASP A 80 -33.34 -10.21 -23.16
N ASN A 81 -32.18 -9.59 -22.89
CA ASN A 81 -31.84 -8.93 -21.62
C ASN A 81 -31.83 -9.85 -20.39
N THR A 82 -31.84 -11.17 -20.60
CA THR A 82 -31.79 -12.19 -19.54
C THR A 82 -30.48 -12.97 -19.65
N CYS A 83 -29.86 -13.25 -18.50
CA CYS A 83 -28.54 -13.86 -18.43
C CYS A 83 -28.67 -15.37 -18.27
N TYR A 84 -28.04 -16.14 -19.14
CA TYR A 84 -28.07 -17.60 -19.13
C TYR A 84 -26.66 -18.17 -19.09
N LEU A 85 -26.50 -19.34 -18.50
CA LEU A 85 -25.24 -20.08 -18.47
C LEU A 85 -25.44 -21.43 -19.16
N PHE A 86 -24.60 -21.73 -20.14
CA PHE A 86 -24.62 -22.99 -20.88
C PHE A 86 -23.33 -23.79 -20.64
N ASP A 87 -23.42 -25.11 -20.61
CA ASP A 87 -22.26 -26.01 -20.54
C ASP A 87 -21.47 -26.04 -21.87
N ASP A 88 -20.35 -26.76 -21.89
CA ASP A 88 -19.51 -26.90 -23.10
C ASP A 88 -20.20 -27.69 -24.24
N LYS A 89 -21.38 -28.28 -23.99
CA LYS A 89 -22.23 -28.96 -24.97
C LYS A 89 -23.44 -28.10 -25.38
N GLY A 90 -23.56 -26.90 -24.84
CA GLY A 90 -24.59 -25.92 -25.08
C GLY A 90 -25.93 -26.18 -24.40
N ASN A 91 -25.97 -27.03 -23.37
CA ASN A 91 -27.17 -27.20 -22.54
C ASN A 91 -27.19 -26.14 -21.45
N ALA A 92 -28.37 -25.55 -21.20
CA ALA A 92 -28.57 -24.60 -20.13
C ALA A 92 -28.32 -25.26 -18.76
N MET A 93 -27.57 -24.58 -17.91
CA MET A 93 -27.25 -25.05 -16.57
C MET A 93 -28.52 -25.09 -15.70
N ALA A 94 -28.64 -26.15 -14.90
CA ALA A 94 -29.73 -26.29 -13.92
C ALA A 94 -29.58 -25.30 -12.76
N ASP A 95 -30.59 -25.19 -11.91
CA ASP A 95 -30.54 -24.34 -10.72
C ASP A 95 -29.42 -24.75 -9.75
N GLY A 96 -28.77 -23.75 -9.15
CA GLY A 96 -27.70 -23.91 -8.17
C GLY A 96 -26.42 -23.16 -8.51
N TRP A 97 -25.37 -23.47 -7.76
CA TRP A 97 -24.04 -22.90 -7.91
C TRP A 97 -23.28 -23.59 -9.05
N HIS A 98 -22.71 -22.80 -9.95
CA HIS A 98 -21.92 -23.29 -11.08
C HIS A 98 -20.62 -22.52 -11.22
N LYS A 99 -19.52 -23.25 -11.40
CA LYS A 99 -18.24 -22.67 -11.80
C LYS A 99 -18.01 -22.93 -13.28
N TYR A 100 -17.83 -21.89 -14.07
CA TYR A 100 -17.58 -21.98 -15.50
C TYR A 100 -16.38 -21.11 -15.88
N ARG A 101 -15.34 -21.75 -16.45
CA ARG A 101 -14.10 -21.09 -16.90
C ARG A 101 -13.41 -20.18 -15.87
N GLY A 102 -13.60 -20.48 -14.58
CA GLY A 102 -12.96 -19.75 -13.48
C GLY A 102 -13.94 -18.90 -12.68
N ASP A 103 -15.03 -18.46 -13.31
CA ASP A 103 -16.05 -17.62 -12.67
C ASP A 103 -17.16 -18.46 -12.03
N THR A 104 -17.69 -17.96 -10.92
CA THR A 104 -18.79 -18.60 -10.19
C THR A 104 -20.08 -17.85 -10.43
N TYR A 105 -21.17 -18.57 -10.67
CA TYR A 105 -22.50 -18.05 -10.91
C TYR A 105 -23.52 -18.81 -10.07
N TYR A 106 -24.64 -18.16 -9.77
CA TYR A 106 -25.81 -18.84 -9.23
C TYR A 106 -26.95 -18.77 -10.24
N VAL A 107 -27.46 -19.95 -10.61
CA VAL A 107 -28.59 -20.10 -11.52
C VAL A 107 -29.84 -20.39 -10.69
N LYS A 108 -30.94 -19.68 -10.98
CA LYS A 108 -32.24 -19.92 -10.37
C LYS A 108 -33.32 -19.70 -11.41
N ASP A 109 -34.28 -20.62 -11.48
CA ASP A 109 -35.33 -20.64 -12.49
C ASP A 109 -34.73 -20.60 -13.92
N GLY A 110 -33.57 -21.27 -14.10
CA GLY A 110 -32.83 -21.32 -15.37
C GLY A 110 -32.08 -20.03 -15.76
N VAL A 111 -32.03 -19.00 -14.89
CA VAL A 111 -31.41 -17.69 -15.16
C VAL A 111 -30.27 -17.41 -14.20
N VAL A 112 -29.16 -16.87 -14.72
CA VAL A 112 -28.03 -16.37 -13.91
C VAL A 112 -28.48 -15.15 -13.12
N GLN A 113 -28.32 -15.23 -11.80
CA GLN A 113 -28.75 -14.19 -10.88
C GLN A 113 -27.71 -13.06 -10.78
N ARG A 114 -28.20 -11.84 -10.52
CA ARG A 114 -27.42 -10.61 -10.43
C ARG A 114 -27.92 -9.79 -9.24
N GLY A 115 -27.05 -8.97 -8.65
CA GLY A 115 -27.38 -8.19 -7.46
C GLY A 115 -27.59 -9.07 -6.23
N LYS A 116 -28.45 -8.63 -5.31
CA LYS A 116 -28.71 -9.32 -4.05
C LYS A 116 -29.70 -10.47 -4.22
N LEU A 117 -29.39 -11.63 -3.67
CA LEU A 117 -30.28 -12.79 -3.66
C LEU A 117 -30.20 -13.54 -2.33
N LYS A 118 -31.36 -13.91 -1.78
CA LYS A 118 -31.44 -14.77 -0.60
C LYS A 118 -31.46 -16.25 -0.99
N ILE A 119 -30.46 -17.01 -0.53
CA ILE A 119 -30.32 -18.46 -0.75
C ILE A 119 -30.32 -19.14 0.61
N LYS A 120 -31.34 -19.99 0.87
CA LYS A 120 -31.49 -20.74 2.13
C LYS A 120 -31.45 -19.88 3.41
N GLY A 121 -31.87 -18.61 3.32
CA GLY A 121 -31.95 -17.68 4.45
C GLY A 121 -30.81 -16.67 4.52
N GLU A 122 -29.69 -16.93 3.84
CA GLU A 122 -28.54 -16.03 3.75
C GLU A 122 -28.62 -15.15 2.51
N GLU A 123 -28.17 -13.90 2.61
CA GLU A 123 -28.11 -12.98 1.48
C GLU A 123 -26.74 -13.07 0.81
N TYR A 124 -26.71 -13.14 -0.52
CA TYR A 124 -25.50 -13.15 -1.32
C TYR A 124 -25.54 -12.01 -2.34
N TYR A 125 -24.39 -11.47 -2.70
CA TYR A 125 -24.25 -10.48 -3.75
C TYR A 125 -23.54 -11.04 -4.98
N PHE A 126 -24.16 -10.84 -6.14
CA PHE A 126 -23.63 -11.16 -7.46
C PHE A 126 -23.42 -9.86 -8.21
N SER A 127 -22.35 -9.74 -9.01
CA SER A 127 -22.11 -8.56 -9.84
C SER A 127 -23.35 -8.19 -10.65
N GLU A 128 -23.81 -6.95 -10.54
CA GLU A 128 -25.00 -6.47 -11.28
C GLU A 128 -24.79 -6.45 -12.80
N GLU A 129 -23.53 -6.33 -13.24
CA GLU A 129 -23.17 -6.33 -14.65
C GLU A 129 -23.06 -7.76 -15.20
N SER A 130 -22.35 -8.65 -14.49
CA SER A 130 -21.90 -9.94 -15.02
C SER A 130 -22.54 -11.17 -14.38
N GLY A 131 -23.19 -11.03 -13.22
CA GLY A 131 -23.68 -12.15 -12.40
C GLY A 131 -22.58 -12.98 -11.74
N ILE A 132 -21.32 -12.59 -11.89
CA ILE A 132 -20.19 -13.30 -11.28
C ILE A 132 -20.20 -13.05 -9.77
N PHE A 133 -20.13 -14.15 -9.03
CA PHE A 133 -19.91 -14.22 -7.59
C PHE A 133 -18.42 -14.22 -7.27
N ARG A 134 -18.00 -13.40 -6.32
CA ARG A 134 -16.60 -13.24 -5.90
C ARG A 134 -16.50 -13.34 -4.39
N THR A 135 -15.34 -13.77 -3.90
CA THR A 135 -14.96 -13.80 -2.47
C THR A 135 -13.46 -13.52 -2.40
N GLY A 136 -12.99 -13.01 -1.27
CA GLY A 136 -11.60 -12.64 -1.04
C GLY A 136 -11.11 -11.49 -1.91
N LEU A 137 -9.78 -11.33 -1.98
CA LEU A 137 -9.13 -10.27 -2.74
C LEU A 137 -9.21 -10.53 -4.26
N CYS A 138 -9.78 -9.57 -4.99
CA CYS A 138 -9.99 -9.63 -6.44
C CYS A 138 -9.46 -8.36 -7.12
N GLU A 139 -8.72 -8.52 -8.22
CA GLU A 139 -8.37 -7.41 -9.11
C GLU A 139 -9.43 -7.26 -10.21
N ILE A 140 -10.02 -6.06 -10.32
CA ILE A 140 -11.05 -5.72 -11.28
C ILE A 140 -10.70 -4.36 -11.89
N ASN A 141 -10.46 -4.33 -13.21
CA ASN A 141 -10.15 -3.11 -13.96
C ASN A 141 -8.98 -2.28 -13.35
N GLY A 142 -7.95 -2.96 -12.83
CA GLY A 142 -6.80 -2.33 -12.19
C GLY A 142 -7.08 -1.74 -10.80
N GLY A 143 -8.22 -2.06 -10.19
CA GLY A 143 -8.48 -1.84 -8.77
C GLY A 143 -8.51 -3.16 -8.02
N GLU A 144 -8.15 -3.14 -6.75
CA GLU A 144 -8.23 -4.30 -5.86
C GLU A 144 -9.42 -4.13 -4.92
N TYR A 145 -10.18 -5.19 -4.74
CA TYR A 145 -11.41 -5.22 -3.95
C TYR A 145 -11.37 -6.45 -3.07
N TYR A 146 -11.88 -6.38 -1.85
CA TYR A 146 -12.12 -7.56 -1.04
C TYR A 146 -13.61 -7.83 -0.99
N PHE A 147 -13.99 -9.08 -1.22
CA PHE A 147 -15.37 -9.53 -1.11
C PHE A 147 -15.48 -10.49 0.06
N ASP A 148 -16.47 -10.32 0.92
CA ASP A 148 -16.74 -11.27 2.00
C ASP A 148 -17.18 -12.64 1.45
N ASP A 149 -17.40 -13.60 2.35
CA ASP A 149 -17.81 -14.97 1.99
C ASP A 149 -19.22 -15.02 1.34
N HIS A 150 -19.99 -13.94 1.44
CA HIS A 150 -21.31 -13.76 0.82
C HIS A 150 -21.27 -12.90 -0.44
N GLY A 151 -20.08 -12.49 -0.86
CA GLY A 151 -19.79 -11.74 -2.08
C GLY A 151 -20.08 -10.25 -2.02
N PHE A 152 -20.29 -9.68 -0.83
CA PHE A 152 -20.38 -8.23 -0.67
C PHE A 152 -18.99 -7.61 -0.67
N PRO A 153 -18.76 -6.51 -1.41
CA PRO A 153 -17.50 -5.79 -1.34
C PRO A 153 -17.35 -5.10 0.01
N ASP A 154 -16.17 -5.22 0.62
CA ASP A 154 -15.81 -4.48 1.82
C ASP A 154 -15.73 -2.98 1.55
N THR A 155 -16.07 -2.19 2.57
CA THR A 155 -15.92 -0.73 2.59
C THR A 155 -15.44 -0.29 3.97
N GLY A 156 -14.69 0.79 4.03
CA GLY A 156 -14.06 1.26 5.27
C GLY A 156 -12.82 0.45 5.65
N PHE A 157 -12.49 0.46 6.94
CA PHE A 157 -11.41 -0.37 7.48
C PHE A 157 -11.84 -1.84 7.49
N ASP A 158 -10.90 -2.72 7.15
CA ASP A 158 -11.07 -4.16 7.33
C ASP A 158 -11.12 -4.54 8.82
N SER A 159 -11.41 -5.81 9.11
CA SER A 159 -11.57 -6.29 10.50
C SER A 159 -10.34 -6.08 11.37
N ASP A 160 -9.14 -6.14 10.76
CA ASP A 160 -7.86 -5.99 11.46
C ASP A 160 -7.37 -4.53 11.48
N GLY A 161 -8.06 -3.62 10.79
CA GLY A 161 -7.69 -2.20 10.65
C GLY A 161 -6.42 -1.97 9.83
N GLY A 162 -5.93 -2.98 9.12
CA GLY A 162 -4.71 -2.94 8.32
C GLY A 162 -4.92 -2.44 6.90
N TYR A 163 -6.14 -2.46 6.38
CA TYR A 163 -6.49 -2.02 5.03
C TYR A 163 -7.71 -1.10 5.08
N TYR A 164 -7.84 -0.25 4.06
CA TYR A 164 -9.03 0.58 3.89
C TYR A 164 -9.56 0.48 2.46
N TYR A 165 -10.86 0.30 2.35
CA TYR A 165 -11.60 0.24 1.09
C TYR A 165 -12.50 1.48 1.00
N ASP A 166 -12.45 2.20 -0.13
CA ASP A 166 -13.27 3.40 -0.31
C ASP A 166 -14.77 3.08 -0.46
N GLU A 167 -15.61 4.10 -0.64
CA GLU A 167 -17.06 3.92 -0.79
C GLU A 167 -17.46 3.07 -2.02
N SER A 168 -16.56 2.90 -2.99
CA SER A 168 -16.74 2.01 -4.14
C SER A 168 -16.23 0.59 -3.89
N GLY A 169 -15.67 0.34 -2.70
CA GLY A 169 -15.03 -0.92 -2.30
C GLY A 169 -13.61 -1.10 -2.83
N LYS A 170 -13.02 -0.07 -3.44
CA LYS A 170 -11.66 -0.16 -3.97
C LYS A 170 -10.65 0.06 -2.84
N ARG A 171 -9.66 -0.83 -2.75
CA ARG A 171 -8.56 -0.76 -1.79
C ARG A 171 -7.75 0.52 -2.01
N VAL A 172 -7.59 1.29 -0.94
CA VAL A 172 -6.88 2.56 -0.93
C VAL A 172 -5.38 2.33 -0.80
N THR A 173 -4.60 3.12 -1.55
CA THR A 173 -3.14 3.20 -1.45
C THR A 173 -2.74 4.68 -1.45
N GLY A 174 -1.58 4.98 -0.85
CA GLY A 174 -1.08 6.33 -0.69
C GLY A 174 -1.77 7.12 0.43
N TRP A 175 -1.75 8.44 0.30
CA TRP A 175 -2.31 9.35 1.30
C TRP A 175 -3.84 9.31 1.32
N ALA A 176 -4.40 9.14 2.52
CA ALA A 176 -5.84 9.16 2.73
C ALA A 176 -6.20 9.99 3.96
N LYS A 177 -7.26 10.79 3.85
CA LYS A 177 -7.83 11.54 4.98
C LYS A 177 -9.20 10.98 5.31
N ILE A 178 -9.29 10.27 6.43
CA ILE A 178 -10.48 9.53 6.85
C ILE A 178 -10.93 10.12 8.19
N ASN A 179 -12.18 10.56 8.29
CA ASN A 179 -12.73 11.19 9.51
C ASN A 179 -11.87 12.32 10.10
N ASN A 180 -11.30 13.15 9.21
CA ASN A 180 -10.38 14.24 9.54
C ASN A 180 -9.01 13.82 10.10
N VAL A 181 -8.68 12.53 10.08
CA VAL A 181 -7.36 12.00 10.44
C VAL A 181 -6.60 11.57 9.19
N GLN A 182 -5.29 11.81 9.18
CA GLN A 182 -4.43 11.53 8.03
C GLN A 182 -3.76 10.17 8.23
N TYR A 183 -3.85 9.32 7.21
CA TYR A 183 -3.24 8.00 7.12
C TYR A 183 -2.39 7.92 5.85
N TYR A 184 -1.53 6.92 5.80
CA TYR A 184 -0.86 6.51 4.58
C TYR A 184 -0.99 5.00 4.42
N PHE A 185 -1.40 4.56 3.24
CA PHE A 185 -1.45 3.15 2.87
C PHE A 185 -0.29 2.86 1.92
N LEU A 186 0.53 1.86 2.25
CA LEU A 186 1.65 1.41 1.45
C LEU A 186 1.18 0.94 0.06
N LYS A 187 2.10 0.73 -0.87
CA LYS A 187 1.76 0.17 -2.19
C LYS A 187 1.14 -1.22 -2.11
N SER A 188 1.38 -1.97 -1.04
CA SER A 188 0.74 -3.24 -0.72
C SER A 188 -0.72 -3.10 -0.25
N GLY A 189 -1.19 -1.88 -0.03
CA GLY A 189 -2.48 -1.56 0.60
C GLY A 189 -2.43 -1.50 2.13
N GLU A 190 -1.35 -1.98 2.75
CA GLU A 190 -1.24 -2.01 4.22
C GLU A 190 -1.11 -0.60 4.79
N MET A 191 -1.81 -0.34 5.89
CA MET A 191 -1.71 0.91 6.65
C MET A 191 -0.30 1.05 7.20
N ALA A 192 0.31 2.21 6.94
CA ALA A 192 1.62 2.55 7.45
C ALA A 192 1.59 2.71 8.98
N LYS A 193 2.64 2.20 9.63
CA LYS A 193 2.90 2.31 11.07
C LYS A 193 4.37 2.63 11.29
N GLY A 194 4.67 3.31 12.39
CA GLY A 194 6.00 3.77 12.74
C GLY A 194 6.57 4.80 11.75
N PHE A 195 7.90 4.87 11.69
CA PHE A 195 8.62 5.77 10.79
C PHE A 195 8.59 5.30 9.34
N VAL A 196 8.13 6.15 8.43
CA VAL A 196 8.06 5.86 6.99
C VAL A 196 8.61 7.01 6.17
N GLU A 197 9.48 6.70 5.20
CA GLU A 197 9.97 7.67 4.23
C GLU A 197 9.06 7.70 3.00
N ILE A 198 8.50 8.87 2.71
CA ILE A 198 7.59 9.12 1.60
C ILE A 198 8.14 10.32 0.83
N GLU A 199 8.51 10.10 -0.44
CA GLU A 199 9.03 11.16 -1.33
C GLU A 199 10.22 11.95 -0.74
N GLY A 200 11.12 11.28 -0.03
CA GLY A 200 12.32 11.88 0.57
C GLY A 200 12.06 12.63 1.88
N LYS A 201 10.84 12.55 2.45
CA LYS A 201 10.49 13.08 3.76
C LYS A 201 10.13 11.94 4.69
N ILE A 202 10.50 12.05 5.96
CA ILE A 202 10.21 11.04 6.98
C ILE A 202 8.96 11.50 7.74
N TYR A 203 8.02 10.58 7.90
CA TYR A 203 6.78 10.72 8.64
C TYR A 203 6.76 9.68 9.76
N TYR A 204 5.87 9.86 10.73
CA TYR A 204 5.55 8.84 11.70
C TYR A 204 4.05 8.63 11.72
N PHE A 205 3.65 7.37 11.69
CA PHE A 205 2.28 6.93 11.86
C PHE A 205 2.21 6.15 13.17
N ASP A 206 1.22 6.45 14.00
CA ASP A 206 1.05 5.78 15.29
C ASP A 206 1.03 4.25 15.14
N ASP A 207 1.71 3.55 16.04
CA ASP A 207 1.88 2.10 15.93
C ASP A 207 0.58 1.32 16.21
N ASP A 208 -0.36 1.91 16.94
CA ASP A 208 -1.63 1.27 17.27
C ASP A 208 -2.65 1.53 16.15
N ASP A 209 -2.89 2.80 15.83
CA ASP A 209 -4.00 3.22 14.98
C ASP A 209 -3.60 3.83 13.62
N GLY A 210 -2.30 4.00 13.35
CA GLY A 210 -1.81 4.50 12.06
C GLY A 210 -2.05 6.00 11.83
N HIS A 211 -2.43 6.76 12.85
CA HIS A 211 -2.59 8.20 12.74
C HIS A 211 -1.27 8.90 12.45
N MET A 212 -1.22 9.76 11.44
CA MET A 212 -0.03 10.56 11.14
C MET A 212 0.25 11.55 12.29
N ALA A 213 1.46 11.47 12.84
CA ALA A 213 1.92 12.38 13.87
C ALA A 213 2.12 13.81 13.34
N THR A 214 1.80 14.77 14.21
CA THR A 214 2.14 16.19 14.04
C THR A 214 2.59 16.75 15.39
N GLY A 215 3.33 17.86 15.37
CA GLY A 215 3.85 18.51 16.58
C GLY A 215 4.90 17.68 17.31
N TRP A 216 5.04 17.93 18.60
CA TRP A 216 5.99 17.21 19.47
C TRP A 216 5.48 15.80 19.79
N GLN A 217 6.36 14.81 19.60
CA GLN A 217 6.12 13.40 19.93
C GLN A 217 7.29 12.84 20.73
N ASP A 218 6.99 11.95 21.67
CA ASP A 218 7.98 11.16 22.39
C ASP A 218 7.85 9.71 21.93
N ILE A 219 8.86 9.24 21.19
CA ILE A 219 8.88 7.93 20.52
C ILE A 219 10.14 7.22 20.98
N ASP A 220 9.98 6.09 21.66
CA ASP A 220 11.07 5.30 22.25
C ASP A 220 12.06 6.11 23.12
N GLY A 221 11.54 7.08 23.88
CA GLY A 221 12.33 7.93 24.77
C GLY A 221 13.16 9.00 24.05
N LYS A 222 12.88 9.23 22.77
CA LYS A 222 13.44 10.34 21.98
C LYS A 222 12.32 11.28 21.56
N LYS A 223 12.60 12.58 21.65
CA LYS A 223 11.65 13.60 21.21
C LYS A 223 11.84 13.92 19.74
N TYR A 224 10.75 14.02 19.01
CA TYR A 224 10.70 14.42 17.61
C TYR A 224 9.70 15.56 17.47
N TYR A 225 9.92 16.43 16.50
CA TYR A 225 8.93 17.42 16.09
C TYR A 225 8.55 17.17 14.64
N PHE A 226 7.27 16.93 14.40
CA PHE A 226 6.69 16.79 13.07
C PHE A 226 5.96 18.09 12.72
N SER A 227 6.19 18.59 11.50
CA SER A 227 5.49 19.79 11.01
C SER A 227 3.98 19.54 10.89
N GLU A 228 3.20 20.59 10.60
CA GLU A 228 1.77 20.44 10.29
C GLU A 228 1.52 19.53 9.06
N SER A 229 2.49 19.43 8.15
CA SER A 229 2.42 18.50 7.03
C SER A 229 2.79 17.06 7.43
N GLY A 230 3.14 16.81 8.70
CA GLY A 230 3.53 15.51 9.26
C GLY A 230 5.00 15.11 9.02
N ALA A 231 5.80 15.93 8.34
CA ALA A 231 7.19 15.60 8.06
C ALA A 231 8.06 15.93 9.28
N VAL A 232 8.99 15.05 9.64
CA VAL A 232 9.92 15.28 10.73
C VAL A 232 10.80 16.50 10.44
N HIS A 233 10.92 17.39 11.42
CA HIS A 233 11.80 18.55 11.33
C HIS A 233 13.25 18.14 11.59
N LYS A 234 14.18 18.68 10.80
CA LYS A 234 15.62 18.45 10.90
C LYS A 234 16.36 19.78 10.99
N GLY A 235 17.44 19.83 11.77
CA GLY A 235 18.23 21.04 12.01
C GLY A 235 17.58 22.02 12.99
N TRP A 236 17.95 23.29 12.88
CA TRP A 236 17.51 24.37 13.77
C TRP A 236 16.04 24.72 13.61
N MET A 237 15.34 24.85 14.74
CA MET A 237 13.93 25.21 14.80
C MET A 237 13.69 26.29 15.84
N GLU A 238 12.82 27.26 15.52
CA GLU A 238 12.33 28.27 16.47
C GLU A 238 10.83 28.09 16.68
N LEU A 239 10.40 27.85 17.92
CA LEU A 239 8.99 27.80 18.32
C LEU A 239 8.79 28.70 19.54
N GLU A 240 7.86 29.64 19.47
CA GLU A 240 7.51 30.54 20.59
C GLU A 240 8.74 31.24 21.24
N LYS A 241 9.68 31.73 20.41
CA LYS A 241 10.95 32.37 20.83
C LYS A 241 11.92 31.44 21.58
N LYS A 242 11.68 30.12 21.53
CA LYS A 242 12.58 29.08 22.01
C LYS A 242 13.24 28.40 20.82
N TYR A 243 14.48 27.97 21.00
CA TYR A 243 15.28 27.37 19.94
C TYR A 243 15.52 25.91 20.26
N TYR A 244 15.45 25.08 19.24
CA TYR A 244 15.64 23.64 19.30
C TYR A 244 16.56 23.23 18.16
N TYR A 245 17.18 22.07 18.28
CA TYR A 245 17.93 21.47 17.19
C TYR A 245 17.55 19.99 17.08
N SER A 246 17.13 19.57 15.90
CA SER A 246 16.91 18.17 15.58
C SER A 246 18.10 17.64 14.79
N ASP A 247 18.63 16.49 15.18
CA ASP A 247 19.71 15.81 14.49
C ASP A 247 19.37 15.62 13.00
N GLU A 248 20.28 15.99 12.11
CA GLU A 248 19.98 16.01 10.66
C GLU A 248 19.86 14.61 10.05
N ALA A 249 20.50 13.61 10.64
CA ALA A 249 20.37 12.23 10.19
C ALA A 249 19.04 11.64 10.63
N THR A 250 18.73 11.74 11.92
CA THR A 250 17.65 10.99 12.58
C THR A 250 16.38 11.80 12.82
N GLY A 251 16.45 13.13 12.84
CA GLY A 251 15.36 14.02 13.27
C GLY A 251 15.14 14.07 14.79
N ALA A 252 15.92 13.31 15.57
CA ALA A 252 15.80 13.29 17.01
C ALA A 252 16.26 14.61 17.62
N CYS A 253 15.47 15.13 18.54
CA CYS A 253 15.70 16.39 19.19
C CYS A 253 16.90 16.34 20.14
N ALA A 254 17.78 17.33 20.07
CA ALA A 254 18.99 17.40 20.88
C ALA A 254 18.68 17.66 22.35
N GLN A 255 19.33 16.90 23.22
CA GLN A 255 19.29 17.08 24.68
C GLN A 255 20.73 17.03 25.23
N GLY A 256 21.01 17.86 26.23
CA GLY A 256 22.35 17.98 26.81
C GLY A 256 23.32 18.76 25.93
N PHE A 257 24.62 18.47 26.08
CA PHE A 257 25.66 19.12 25.27
C PHE A 257 25.67 18.59 23.84
N ALA A 258 25.57 19.50 22.86
CA ALA A 258 25.67 19.18 21.44
C ALA A 258 26.74 20.06 20.78
N GLU A 259 27.43 19.50 19.79
CA GLU A 259 28.35 20.24 18.93
C GLU A 259 27.73 20.33 17.54
N ILE A 260 27.49 21.55 17.07
CA ILE A 260 26.79 21.86 15.83
C ILE A 260 27.65 22.88 15.09
N ASP A 261 28.10 22.55 13.88
CA ASP A 261 28.98 23.38 13.06
C ASP A 261 30.25 23.88 13.79
N GLY A 262 30.83 23.03 14.65
CA GLY A 262 32.04 23.35 15.44
C GLY A 262 31.78 24.22 16.67
N GLU A 263 30.54 24.60 16.94
CA GLU A 263 30.13 25.36 18.12
C GLU A 263 29.44 24.46 19.13
N SER A 264 29.68 24.70 20.42
CA SER A 264 29.07 23.92 21.50
C SER A 264 27.81 24.61 22.04
N TYR A 265 26.72 23.87 22.12
CA TYR A 265 25.43 24.27 22.65
C TYR A 265 25.02 23.38 23.83
N TYR A 266 23.99 23.79 24.55
CA TYR A 266 23.35 22.95 25.55
C TYR A 266 21.83 23.06 25.45
N PHE A 267 21.17 21.92 25.39
CA PHE A 267 19.72 21.80 25.34
C PHE A 267 19.23 21.15 26.64
N ASN A 268 18.13 21.65 27.20
CA ASN A 268 17.54 21.08 28.42
C ASN A 268 16.74 19.79 28.11
N ASP A 269 16.12 19.18 29.12
CA ASP A 269 15.34 17.94 28.95
C ASP A 269 14.07 18.15 28.10
N SER A 270 13.62 19.40 27.96
CA SER A 270 12.55 19.81 27.03
C SER A 270 13.08 20.17 25.64
N CYS A 271 14.35 19.86 25.35
CA CYS A 271 15.08 20.21 24.12
C CYS A 271 15.31 21.72 23.88
N GLU A 272 15.02 22.58 24.84
CA GLU A 272 15.16 24.01 24.63
C GLU A 272 16.63 24.42 24.77
N MET A 273 17.14 25.18 23.81
CA MET A 273 18.49 25.70 23.83
C MET A 273 18.65 26.70 24.99
N VAL A 274 19.63 26.43 25.84
CA VAL A 274 19.92 27.25 27.02
C VAL A 274 20.75 28.48 26.65
N LYS A 275 20.42 29.61 27.27
CA LYS A 275 21.17 30.87 27.20
C LYS A 275 21.58 31.34 28.60
N GLY A 276 22.67 32.08 28.69
CA GLY A 276 23.18 32.65 29.95
C GLY A 276 23.96 31.65 30.82
N TRP A 277 24.02 31.93 32.12
CA TRP A 277 24.73 31.10 33.10
C TRP A 277 23.86 29.94 33.58
N ILE A 278 24.39 28.72 33.51
CA ILE A 278 23.73 27.51 34.03
C ILE A 278 24.73 26.63 34.79
N THR A 279 24.25 25.85 35.76
CA THR A 279 25.05 24.85 36.47
C THR A 279 24.64 23.44 36.03
N ILE A 280 25.58 22.67 35.50
CA ILE A 280 25.39 21.30 35.01
C ILE A 280 26.43 20.43 35.72
N ASP A 281 25.99 19.37 36.41
CA ASP A 281 26.85 18.47 37.19
C ASP A 281 27.86 19.21 38.09
N LYS A 282 27.38 20.17 38.88
CA LYS A 282 28.18 21.01 39.81
C LYS A 282 29.21 21.93 39.13
N ASN A 283 29.19 22.03 37.80
CA ASN A 283 30.06 22.92 37.03
C ASN A 283 29.24 24.04 36.41
N ARG A 284 29.75 25.28 36.46
CA ARG A 284 29.06 26.45 35.93
C ARG A 284 29.51 26.73 34.50
N TYR A 285 28.55 26.88 33.58
CA TYR A 285 28.76 27.16 32.16
C TYR A 285 28.05 28.46 31.76
N HIS A 286 28.55 29.11 30.72
CA HIS A 286 27.92 30.29 30.14
C HIS A 286 27.71 30.09 28.64
N PHE A 287 26.48 30.32 28.20
CA PHE A 287 26.06 30.31 26.81
C PHE A 287 25.64 31.73 26.41
N ALA A 288 26.08 32.21 25.25
CA ALA A 288 25.78 33.55 24.76
C ALA A 288 24.30 33.68 24.32
N GLY A 289 23.90 34.87 23.87
CA GLY A 289 22.50 35.13 23.44
C GLY A 289 22.06 34.33 22.21
N ASP A 290 23.04 33.89 21.41
CA ASP A 290 22.87 32.96 20.29
C ASP A 290 23.02 31.48 20.71
N GLY A 291 23.20 31.21 22.00
CA GLY A 291 23.32 29.86 22.57
C GLY A 291 24.73 29.26 22.53
N LYS A 292 25.72 29.91 21.92
CA LYS A 292 27.07 29.36 21.81
C LYS A 292 27.78 29.38 23.16
N MET A 293 28.45 28.28 23.50
CA MET A 293 29.23 28.19 24.74
C MET A 293 30.44 29.12 24.68
N THR A 294 30.59 29.99 25.68
CA THR A 294 31.71 30.94 25.70
C THR A 294 33.02 30.29 26.15
N LYS A 295 34.16 30.97 25.92
CA LYS A 295 35.48 30.53 26.41
C LYS A 295 35.51 30.16 27.90
N ALA A 296 34.75 30.90 28.72
CA ALA A 296 34.61 30.59 30.15
C ALA A 296 33.89 29.25 30.38
N GLY A 297 32.83 28.99 29.62
CA GLY A 297 32.15 27.69 29.58
C GLY A 297 33.06 26.56 29.11
N MET A 298 33.81 26.76 28.02
CA MET A 298 34.76 25.77 27.48
C MET A 298 35.82 25.37 28.52
N LYS A 299 36.42 26.34 29.23
CA LYS A 299 37.40 26.07 30.30
C LYS A 299 36.82 25.19 31.40
N ASN A 300 35.55 25.43 31.79
CA ASN A 300 34.88 24.64 32.81
C ASN A 300 34.46 23.25 32.29
N ARG A 301 34.08 23.12 31.01
CA ARG A 301 33.83 21.83 30.36
C ARG A 301 35.06 20.95 30.35
N LEU A 302 36.20 21.51 29.95
CA LEU A 302 37.47 20.79 29.91
C LEU A 302 37.88 20.31 31.31
N ARG A 303 37.75 21.17 32.34
CA ARG A 303 37.99 20.79 33.75
C ARG A 303 37.07 19.66 34.20
N SER A 304 35.79 19.69 33.83
CA SER A 304 34.81 18.65 34.15
C SER A 304 35.17 17.31 33.48
N ILE A 305 35.55 17.32 32.20
CA ILE A 305 35.96 16.11 31.47
C ILE A 305 37.22 15.50 32.08
N ILE A 306 38.24 16.31 32.37
CA ILE A 306 39.48 15.85 33.02
C ILE A 306 39.19 15.27 34.41
N SER A 307 38.34 15.91 35.20
CA SER A 307 37.92 15.41 36.51
C SER A 307 37.23 14.05 36.42
N ARG A 308 36.34 13.85 35.44
CA ARG A 308 35.67 12.56 35.22
C ARG A 308 36.63 11.48 34.75
N ALA A 309 37.53 11.80 33.81
CA ALA A 309 38.53 10.86 33.31
C ALA A 309 39.49 10.39 34.43
N THR A 310 39.98 11.32 35.25
CA THR A 310 40.84 11.02 36.40
C THR A 310 40.12 10.21 37.47
N ALA A 311 38.84 10.51 37.75
CA ALA A 311 38.03 9.70 38.66
C ALA A 311 37.80 8.26 38.14
N ARG A 312 37.60 8.09 36.82
CA ARG A 312 37.45 6.77 36.18
C ARG A 312 38.76 5.97 36.22
N GLN A 313 39.90 6.60 35.93
CA GLN A 313 41.23 5.98 36.03
C GLN A 313 41.60 5.62 37.48
N ALA A 314 41.28 6.47 38.45
CA ALA A 314 41.51 6.20 39.87
C ALA A 314 40.68 5.02 40.41
N ARG A 315 39.49 4.78 39.86
CA ARG A 315 38.68 3.59 40.19
C ARG A 315 39.18 2.31 39.52
N ALA A 316 39.93 2.42 38.41
CA ALA A 316 40.46 1.29 37.66
C ALA A 316 41.84 0.80 38.14
N LEU A 317 42.49 1.52 39.06
CA LEU A 317 43.82 1.17 39.58
C LEU A 317 43.75 0.38 40.90
N PRO A 318 44.52 -0.71 41.09
CA PRO A 318 44.64 -1.39 42.38
C PRO A 318 45.32 -0.48 43.42
N ARG A 319 44.86 -0.54 44.67
CA ARG A 319 45.16 0.39 45.78
C ARG A 319 46.61 0.38 46.32
N SER A 320 47.64 0.06 45.53
CA SER A 320 49.03 0.20 46.00
C SER A 320 49.60 1.57 45.62
N ARG A 321 49.73 2.42 46.64
CA ARG A 321 50.31 3.77 46.62
C ARG A 321 51.61 3.82 45.81
N THR A 322 51.75 4.79 44.89
CA THR A 322 52.84 5.78 44.84
C THR A 322 52.63 6.76 43.66
N SER A 323 52.67 8.06 43.98
CA SER A 323 52.95 9.21 43.08
C SER A 323 51.93 9.66 42.01
N ILE A 324 50.67 9.86 42.38
CA ILE A 324 49.74 10.72 41.59
C ILE A 324 50.09 12.21 41.73
N ILE A 325 50.58 12.64 42.90
CA ILE A 325 50.93 14.05 43.18
C ILE A 325 52.15 14.51 42.36
N THR A 326 53.09 13.60 42.07
CA THR A 326 54.31 13.89 41.29
C THR A 326 54.02 14.10 39.81
N LEU A 327 53.01 13.42 39.25
CA LEU A 327 52.57 13.60 37.86
C LEU A 327 51.78 14.91 37.68
N ILE A 328 50.97 15.28 38.68
CA ILE A 328 50.18 16.53 38.68
C ILE A 328 51.06 17.78 38.68
N ARG A 329 52.18 17.78 39.43
CA ARG A 329 53.14 18.90 39.40
C ARG A 329 53.84 19.08 38.05
N LYS A 330 54.03 18.01 37.28
CA LYS A 330 54.74 18.03 35.99
C LYS A 330 53.89 18.58 34.84
N ILE A 331 52.56 18.42 34.92
CA ILE A 331 51.62 18.93 33.91
C ILE A 331 51.26 20.40 34.18
N ALA A 332 51.23 20.83 35.46
CA ALA A 332 50.91 22.20 35.83
C ALA A 332 52.08 23.20 35.66
N SER A 333 53.32 22.72 35.47
CA SER A 333 54.52 23.56 35.41
C SER A 333 55.14 23.73 34.01
N SER A 334 54.47 23.30 32.93
CA SER A 334 55.01 23.48 31.57
C SER A 334 54.75 24.92 31.08
N PRO A 335 55.78 25.73 30.77
CA PRO A 335 55.57 27.05 30.18
C PRO A 335 55.02 26.89 28.76
N ALA A 336 54.16 27.84 28.36
CA ALA A 336 53.72 28.01 26.98
C ALA A 336 54.95 28.16 26.06
N GLY A 337 55.11 27.22 25.14
CA GLY A 337 56.14 27.21 24.12
C GLY A 337 55.52 27.39 22.75
N THR A 338 55.90 28.50 22.12
CA THR A 338 55.58 29.00 20.79
C THR A 338 55.75 27.99 19.66
N ARG A 339 54.75 27.92 18.76
CA ARG A 339 54.94 28.16 17.31
C ARG A 339 53.60 28.48 16.66
#